data_AF-A0A8S3R5P7-F1
#
_entry.id   AF-A0A8S3R5P7-F1
#
_cell.length_a   1.000
_cell.length_b   1.000
_cell.length_c   1.000
_cell.angle_alpha   90.00
_cell.angle_beta   90.00
_cell.angle_gamma   90.00
#
_symmetry.space_group_name_H-M   'P 1'
#
loop_
_entity.id
_entity.type
_entity.pdbx_description
1 polymer ?
#
loop_
_entity_poly.entity_id
_entity_poly.type
_entity_poly.pdbx_seq_one_letter_code
_entity_poly.pdbx_strand_id
1 'polypeptide(L)'
;MVDCKTYNKRRPQLEWDKACRFELQDLGKKCIKQQDFGMRYGQPCVLLKLNRVFDWHPENYHNDSDIPSEIKDTYLPYYVHLKCFGVTPADEDNMDRIEYYPAGGFHFKYFPFRNQQGYRSPLVFVRFPSMSMHVLVMIECRAYARNIRQNSVERAGTVRFELLVD
;
A
#
# COMPACT_ATOMS: atom_id res chain seq x y z
N MET A 1 -19.74 0.72 -13.73
CA MET A 1 -18.60 1.45 -13.12
C MET A 1 -19.13 2.74 -12.52
N VAL A 2 -18.61 3.18 -11.37
CA VAL A 2 -18.94 4.43 -10.69
C VAL A 2 -17.72 5.34 -10.63
N ASP A 3 -17.96 6.66 -10.68
CA ASP A 3 -16.91 7.64 -10.42
C ASP A 3 -16.76 7.82 -8.90
N CYS A 4 -15.62 7.34 -8.37
CA CYS A 4 -15.31 7.43 -6.96
C CYS A 4 -14.41 8.61 -6.59
N LYS A 5 -14.21 9.58 -7.49
CA LYS A 5 -13.37 10.75 -7.19
C LYS A 5 -13.90 11.55 -6.02
N THR A 6 -15.22 11.61 -5.86
CA THR A 6 -15.90 12.36 -4.79
C THR A 6 -15.95 11.62 -3.46
N TYR A 7 -15.68 10.30 -3.43
CA TYR A 7 -15.64 9.54 -2.18
C TYR A 7 -14.29 9.72 -1.47
N ASN A 8 -14.33 10.42 -0.34
CA ASN A 8 -13.23 10.58 0.62
C ASN A 8 -13.28 9.56 1.78
N LYS A 9 -14.30 8.71 1.80
CA LYS A 9 -14.52 7.63 2.78
C LYS A 9 -14.80 6.33 2.04
N ARG A 10 -15.51 5.39 2.67
CA ARG A 10 -16.07 4.23 1.98
C ARG A 10 -17.22 4.65 1.05
N ARG A 11 -17.34 3.96 -0.09
CA ARG A 11 -18.49 4.05 -0.98
C ARG A 11 -19.78 3.48 -0.37
N PRO A 12 -20.97 3.98 -0.71
CA PRO A 12 -22.25 3.46 -0.22
C PRO A 12 -22.44 1.97 -0.52
N GLN A 13 -23.12 1.24 0.38
CA GLN A 13 -23.35 -0.20 0.23
C GLN A 13 -24.16 -0.55 -1.02
N LEU A 14 -25.12 0.30 -1.39
CA LEU A 14 -25.92 0.14 -2.62
C LEU A 14 -25.06 0.11 -3.89
N GLU A 15 -23.82 0.62 -3.83
CA GLU A 15 -22.91 0.65 -4.98
C GLU A 15 -21.86 -0.46 -4.96
N TRP A 16 -21.89 -1.37 -3.97
CA TRP A 16 -20.83 -2.38 -3.82
C TRP A 16 -20.66 -3.31 -5.03
N ASP A 17 -21.73 -3.50 -5.80
CA ASP A 17 -21.73 -4.32 -7.02
C ASP A 17 -21.27 -3.54 -8.27
N LYS A 18 -20.91 -2.26 -8.14
CA LYS A 18 -20.36 -1.45 -9.23
C LYS A 18 -18.85 -1.28 -9.06
N ALA A 19 -18.09 -1.34 -10.16
CA ALA A 19 -16.65 -1.10 -10.11
C ALA A 19 -16.30 0.36 -9.85
N CYS A 20 -15.34 0.59 -8.95
CA CYS A 20 -14.72 1.89 -8.73
C CYS A 20 -13.50 2.04 -9.64
N ARG A 21 -13.46 3.09 -10.47
CA ARG A 21 -12.30 3.32 -11.36
C ARG A 21 -11.10 3.78 -10.54
N PHE A 22 -9.99 3.03 -10.63
CA PHE A 22 -8.69 3.45 -10.10
C PHE A 22 -7.94 4.26 -11.15
N GLU A 23 -7.59 5.51 -10.82
CA GLU A 23 -6.87 6.39 -11.73
C GLU A 23 -5.37 6.27 -11.49
N LEU A 24 -4.60 5.93 -12.53
CA LEU A 24 -3.14 5.78 -12.43
C LEU A 24 -2.42 7.10 -12.07
N GLN A 25 -3.10 8.23 -12.19
CA GLN A 25 -2.57 9.54 -11.80
C GLN A 25 -2.38 9.65 -10.27
N ASP A 26 -3.12 8.85 -9.50
CA ASP A 26 -3.02 8.80 -8.04
C ASP A 26 -1.72 8.08 -7.57
N LEU A 27 -1.03 7.38 -8.48
CA LEU A 27 0.22 6.65 -8.24
C LEU A 27 1.48 7.54 -8.25
N GLY A 28 1.29 8.86 -8.16
CA GLY A 28 2.38 9.83 -8.08
C GLY A 28 3.09 10.08 -9.42
N LYS A 29 3.89 11.16 -9.46
CA LYS A 29 4.60 11.59 -10.69
C LYS A 29 6.01 10.99 -10.84
N LYS A 30 6.53 10.35 -9.79
CA LYS A 30 7.91 9.84 -9.72
C LYS A 30 8.03 8.35 -10.07
N CYS A 31 6.97 7.57 -9.86
CA CYS A 31 6.94 6.14 -10.16
C CYS A 31 6.32 5.87 -11.55
N ILE A 32 6.88 6.52 -12.58
CA ILE A 32 6.35 6.46 -13.95
C ILE A 32 7.28 5.69 -14.89
N LYS A 33 6.70 5.08 -15.93
CA LYS A 33 7.44 4.29 -16.92
C LYS A 33 8.56 5.09 -17.61
N GLN A 34 8.36 6.38 -17.85
CA GLN A 34 9.35 7.27 -18.49
C GLN A 34 10.61 7.47 -17.64
N GLN A 35 10.50 7.29 -16.32
CA GLN A 35 11.63 7.33 -15.38
C GLN A 35 12.08 5.92 -14.98
N ASP A 36 11.64 4.89 -15.72
CA ASP A 36 11.89 3.48 -15.43
C ASP A 36 11.51 3.10 -13.99
N PHE A 37 10.38 3.65 -13.52
CA PHE A 37 9.92 3.49 -12.13
C PHE A 37 10.98 3.86 -11.07
N GLY A 38 11.87 4.80 -11.41
CA GLY A 38 12.93 5.28 -10.54
C GLY A 38 14.21 4.43 -10.55
N MET A 39 14.20 3.27 -11.22
CA MET A 39 15.36 2.35 -11.29
C MET A 39 16.59 3.04 -11.87
N ARG A 40 16.43 3.81 -12.95
CA ARG A 40 17.53 4.55 -13.61
C ARG A 40 18.27 5.52 -12.69
N TYR A 41 17.63 6.01 -11.64
CA TYR A 41 18.21 7.01 -10.73
C TYR A 41 18.64 6.41 -9.39
N GLY A 42 18.62 5.08 -9.25
CA GLY A 42 18.85 4.42 -7.96
C GLY A 42 17.75 4.71 -6.93
N GLN A 43 16.54 5.05 -7.39
CA GLN A 43 15.40 5.42 -6.54
C GLN A 43 14.18 4.55 -6.82
N PRO A 44 14.28 3.23 -6.64
CA PRO A 44 13.30 2.28 -7.13
C PRO A 44 11.90 2.51 -6.54
N CYS A 45 10.88 2.28 -7.36
CA CYS A 45 9.49 2.19 -6.95
C CYS A 45 8.98 0.75 -7.07
N VAL A 46 8.54 0.17 -5.95
CA VAL A 46 7.94 -1.16 -5.90
C VAL A 46 6.42 -1.02 -5.86
N LEU A 47 5.72 -1.69 -6.78
CA LEU A 47 4.26 -1.66 -6.85
C LEU A 47 3.65 -2.76 -5.98
N LEU A 48 2.89 -2.39 -4.97
CA LEU A 48 2.14 -3.32 -4.12
C LEU A 48 0.65 -3.34 -4.47
N LYS A 49 0.06 -4.53 -4.34
CA LYS A 49 -1.38 -4.79 -4.52
C LYS A 49 -1.87 -5.71 -3.42
N LEU A 50 -3.14 -5.57 -3.05
CA LEU A 50 -3.81 -6.52 -2.16
C LEU A 50 -4.47 -7.65 -2.95
N ASN A 51 -4.52 -8.83 -2.33
CA ASN A 51 -5.28 -9.97 -2.84
C ASN A 51 -6.78 -9.64 -2.87
N ARG A 52 -7.49 -10.20 -3.84
CA ARG A 52 -8.94 -10.03 -3.98
C ARG A 52 -9.65 -11.07 -3.13
N VAL A 53 -10.17 -10.65 -1.97
CA VAL A 53 -11.03 -11.48 -1.12
C VAL A 53 -12.48 -11.07 -1.37
N PHE A 54 -13.31 -12.03 -1.74
CA PHE A 54 -14.72 -11.78 -2.07
C PHE A 54 -15.46 -11.23 -0.85
N ASP A 55 -16.24 -10.16 -1.08
CA ASP A 55 -17.02 -9.40 -0.10
C ASP A 55 -16.26 -8.84 1.11
N TRP A 56 -14.93 -8.96 1.13
CA TRP A 56 -14.12 -8.41 2.20
C TRP A 56 -13.94 -6.90 2.04
N HIS A 57 -13.95 -6.20 3.17
CA HIS A 57 -13.69 -4.78 3.24
C HIS A 57 -12.87 -4.41 4.48
N PRO A 58 -11.95 -3.44 4.38
CA PRO A 58 -11.13 -3.03 5.51
C PRO A 58 -11.89 -2.18 6.53
N GLU A 59 -11.53 -2.30 7.80
CA GLU A 59 -12.15 -1.55 8.91
C GLU A 59 -11.16 -0.57 9.56
N ASN A 60 -11.66 0.62 9.91
CA ASN A 60 -10.89 1.57 10.72
C ASN A 60 -10.69 1.00 12.12
N TYR A 61 -9.59 1.37 12.78
CA TYR A 61 -9.46 1.21 14.22
C TYR A 61 -10.54 2.04 14.93
N HIS A 62 -11.09 1.51 16.03
CA HIS A 62 -12.17 2.18 16.76
C HIS A 62 -11.62 3.28 17.66
N ASN A 63 -10.53 3.00 18.36
CA ASN A 63 -9.89 3.91 19.30
C ASN A 63 -8.41 4.09 18.95
N ASP A 64 -7.84 5.20 19.43
CA ASP A 64 -6.42 5.52 19.28
C ASP A 64 -5.50 4.50 20.01
N SER A 65 -6.02 3.82 21.04
CA SER A 65 -5.35 2.70 21.72
C SER A 65 -5.22 1.45 20.86
N ASP A 66 -6.08 1.30 19.86
CA ASP A 66 -6.13 0.10 19.01
C ASP A 66 -5.18 0.23 17.80
N ILE A 67 -4.71 1.45 17.52
CA ILE A 67 -3.78 1.75 16.44
C ILE A 67 -2.38 1.26 16.85
N PRO A 68 -1.73 0.39 16.06
CA PRO A 68 -0.37 -0.05 16.35
C PRO A 68 0.59 1.13 16.47
N SER A 69 1.45 1.12 17.49
CA SER A 69 2.40 2.19 17.79
C SER A 69 3.27 2.57 16.59
N GLU A 70 3.64 1.58 15.78
CA GLU A 70 4.47 1.72 14.59
C GLU A 70 3.82 2.52 13.45
N ILE A 71 2.50 2.70 13.42
CA ILE A 71 1.83 3.53 12.40
C ILE A 71 1.06 4.70 13.01
N LYS A 72 1.15 4.89 14.33
CA LYS A 72 0.26 5.81 15.06
C LYS A 72 0.40 7.27 14.61
N ASP A 73 1.63 7.65 14.26
CA ASP A 73 2.00 8.98 13.77
C ASP A 73 1.54 9.28 12.34
N THR A 74 1.32 8.25 11.54
CA THR A 74 1.04 8.34 10.09
C THR A 74 -0.30 7.75 9.70
N TYR A 75 -1.05 7.22 10.67
CA TYR A 75 -2.35 6.59 10.45
C TYR A 75 -3.35 7.58 9.85
N LEU A 76 -4.03 7.13 8.80
CA LEU A 76 -5.13 7.86 8.17
C LEU A 76 -6.36 6.96 8.11
N PRO A 77 -7.54 7.42 8.59
CA PRO A 77 -8.76 6.65 8.48
C PRO A 77 -9.17 6.50 7.01
N TYR A 78 -9.93 5.43 6.73
CA TYR A 78 -10.42 5.07 5.40
C TYR A 78 -9.34 4.63 4.40
N TYR A 79 -8.18 4.24 4.91
CA TYR A 79 -7.13 3.58 4.15
C TYR A 79 -6.71 2.28 4.84
N VAL A 80 -6.39 1.27 4.04
CA VAL A 80 -5.50 0.21 4.51
C VAL A 80 -4.11 0.83 4.48
N HIS A 81 -3.61 1.16 5.66
CA HIS A 81 -2.31 1.79 5.81
C HIS A 81 -1.22 0.78 5.49
N LEU A 82 -0.11 1.25 4.93
CA LEU A 82 1.01 0.42 4.51
C LEU A 82 2.28 1.01 5.10
N LYS A 83 3.05 0.19 5.81
CA LYS A 83 4.38 0.57 6.29
C LYS A 83 5.38 -0.53 6.02
N CYS A 84 6.53 -0.15 5.49
CA CYS A 84 7.65 -1.02 5.19
C CYS A 84 8.80 -0.78 6.15
N PHE A 85 9.56 -1.83 6.42
CA PHE A 85 10.66 -1.89 7.38
C PHE A 85 11.78 -2.75 6.80
N GLY A 86 13.01 -2.48 7.20
CA GLY A 86 14.10 -3.43 7.09
C GLY A 86 13.82 -4.67 7.93
N VAL A 87 14.16 -5.86 7.43
CA VAL A 87 13.95 -7.11 8.16
C VAL A 87 14.88 -7.22 9.38
N THR A 88 16.08 -6.66 9.29
CA THR A 88 17.06 -6.56 10.37
C THR A 88 17.45 -5.10 10.64
N PRO A 89 18.10 -4.78 11.78
CA PRO A 89 18.63 -3.44 12.01
C PRO A 89 19.60 -2.98 10.91
N ALA A 90 20.41 -3.90 10.37
CA ALA A 90 21.29 -3.60 9.26
C ALA A 90 20.51 -3.27 7.97
N ASP A 91 19.41 -3.97 7.69
CA ASP A 91 18.55 -3.62 6.55
C ASP A 91 17.93 -2.24 6.74
N GLU A 92 17.44 -1.93 7.94
CA GLU A 92 16.84 -0.62 8.27
C GLU A 92 17.87 0.50 8.12
N ASP A 93 19.11 0.30 8.58
CA ASP A 93 20.20 1.28 8.45
C ASP A 93 20.63 1.54 6.99
N ASN A 94 20.29 0.64 6.06
CA ASN A 94 20.61 0.77 4.63
C ASN A 94 19.50 1.43 3.79
N MET A 95 18.43 1.88 4.44
CA MET A 95 17.29 2.55 3.81
C MET A 95 16.92 3.82 4.59
N ASP A 96 16.70 4.91 3.86
CA ASP A 96 16.25 6.17 4.48
C ASP A 96 14.70 6.22 4.52
N ARG A 97 14.14 7.44 4.43
CA ARG A 97 12.69 7.65 4.34
C ARG A 97 12.08 6.90 3.16
N ILE A 98 10.97 6.23 3.41
CA ILE A 98 10.14 5.59 2.38
C ILE A 98 8.98 6.52 2.03
N GLU A 99 8.66 6.62 0.74
CA GLU A 99 7.52 7.40 0.26
C GLU A 99 6.44 6.49 -0.33
N TYR A 100 5.17 6.75 -0.02
CA TYR A 100 4.04 5.96 -0.50
C TYR A 100 3.16 6.77 -1.47
N TYR A 101 2.70 6.13 -2.54
CA TYR A 101 1.83 6.75 -3.54
C TYR A 101 0.65 5.84 -3.86
N PRO A 102 -0.59 6.16 -3.43
CA PRO A 102 -0.96 7.31 -2.59
C PRO A 102 -0.38 7.24 -1.16
N ALA A 103 -0.20 8.39 -0.51
CA ALA A 103 0.42 8.48 0.82
C ALA A 103 -0.34 7.73 1.93
N GLY A 104 -1.68 7.64 1.83
CA GLY A 104 -2.48 6.91 2.81
C GLY A 104 -2.47 5.38 2.64
N GLY A 105 -1.99 4.85 1.51
CA GLY A 105 -2.10 3.44 1.16
C GLY A 105 -3.36 3.11 0.33
N PHE A 106 -4.00 1.98 0.59
CA PHE A 106 -5.14 1.52 -0.22
C PHE A 106 -6.47 2.09 0.30
N HIS A 107 -7.07 3.03 -0.42
CA HIS A 107 -8.31 3.69 0.01
C HIS A 107 -9.51 2.72 0.06
N PHE A 108 -10.33 2.82 1.11
CA PHE A 108 -11.52 2.00 1.34
C PHE A 108 -12.57 2.04 0.22
N LYS A 109 -12.62 3.10 -0.60
CA LYS A 109 -13.59 3.26 -1.69
C LYS A 109 -13.48 2.18 -2.77
N TYR A 110 -12.33 1.50 -2.86
CA TYR A 110 -12.11 0.40 -3.82
C TYR A 110 -12.58 -0.97 -3.30
N PHE A 111 -13.16 -1.04 -2.10
CA PHE A 111 -13.67 -2.26 -1.47
C PHE A 111 -15.20 -2.21 -1.30
N PRO A 112 -15.89 -3.35 -1.22
CA PRO A 112 -15.38 -4.71 -1.36
C PRO A 112 -15.18 -5.13 -2.83
N PHE A 113 -14.55 -6.29 -3.02
CA PHE A 113 -14.54 -6.99 -4.29
C PHE A 113 -15.71 -7.99 -4.37
N ARG A 114 -16.54 -7.90 -5.40
CA ARG A 114 -17.73 -8.78 -5.60
C ARG A 114 -17.84 -9.35 -7.03
N ASN A 115 -16.70 -9.62 -7.68
CA ASN A 115 -16.65 -10.01 -9.11
C ASN A 115 -17.29 -8.99 -10.07
N GLN A 116 -17.41 -7.74 -9.65
CA GLN A 116 -17.98 -6.67 -10.47
C GLN A 116 -17.15 -6.41 -11.73
N GLN A 117 -17.84 -6.27 -12.86
CA GLN A 117 -17.21 -6.13 -14.17
C GLN A 117 -16.36 -4.86 -14.23
N GLY A 118 -15.12 -5.00 -14.67
CA GLY A 118 -14.17 -3.89 -14.75
C GLY A 118 -13.48 -3.55 -13.43
N TYR A 119 -13.61 -4.38 -12.39
CA TYR A 119 -12.88 -4.18 -11.14
C TYR A 119 -11.37 -4.09 -11.35
N ARG A 120 -10.76 -3.05 -10.77
CA ARG A 120 -9.32 -2.94 -10.63
C ARG A 120 -8.99 -2.84 -9.14
N SER A 121 -8.07 -3.70 -8.69
CA SER A 121 -7.58 -3.63 -7.32
C SER A 121 -6.87 -2.29 -7.12
N PRO A 122 -7.01 -1.66 -5.94
CA PRO A 122 -6.21 -0.47 -5.64
C PRO A 122 -4.74 -0.84 -5.61
N LEU A 123 -3.90 0.10 -6.02
CA LEU A 123 -2.46 -0.05 -6.13
C LEU A 123 -1.77 1.02 -5.27
N VAL A 124 -0.59 0.69 -4.73
CA VAL A 124 0.26 1.63 -4.02
C VAL A 124 1.70 1.42 -4.49
N PHE A 125 2.38 2.48 -4.92
CA PHE A 125 3.84 2.44 -5.05
C PHE A 125 4.50 2.76 -3.72
N VAL A 126 5.55 1.99 -3.43
CA VAL A 126 6.52 2.23 -2.37
C VAL A 126 7.80 2.69 -3.03
N ARG A 127 8.20 3.94 -2.83
CA ARG A 127 9.40 4.54 -3.41
C ARG A 127 10.48 4.61 -2.34
N PHE A 128 11.69 4.21 -2.73
CA PHE A 128 12.89 4.31 -1.93
C PHE A 128 13.78 5.40 -2.52
N PRO A 129 13.73 6.65 -2.02
CA PRO A 129 14.46 7.79 -2.61
C PRO A 129 15.97 7.76 -2.34
N SER A 130 16.40 6.97 -1.36
CA SER A 130 17.80 6.80 -0.96
C SER A 130 17.94 5.44 -0.28
N MET A 131 18.87 4.63 -0.82
CA MET A 131 19.28 3.34 -0.28
C MET A 131 20.79 3.18 -0.51
N SER A 132 21.43 2.36 0.30
CA SER A 132 22.84 2.02 0.11
C SER A 132 23.08 1.28 -1.20
N MET A 133 24.09 1.73 -1.95
CA MET A 133 24.52 1.11 -3.21
C MET A 133 25.31 -0.17 -2.93
N HIS A 134 25.18 -1.16 -3.81
CA HIS A 134 25.86 -2.46 -3.77
C HIS A 134 25.58 -3.29 -2.49
N VAL A 135 24.50 -2.97 -1.76
CA VAL A 135 24.06 -3.72 -0.59
C VAL A 135 22.67 -4.31 -0.87
N LEU A 136 22.53 -5.62 -0.63
CA LEU A 136 21.24 -6.29 -0.71
C LEU A 136 20.45 -6.01 0.57
N VAL A 137 19.32 -5.32 0.46
CA VAL A 137 18.46 -4.93 1.58
C VAL A 137 17.18 -5.77 1.56
N MET A 138 16.89 -6.44 2.67
CA MET A 138 15.66 -7.21 2.86
C MET A 138 14.57 -6.32 3.48
N ILE A 139 13.44 -6.21 2.79
CA ILE A 139 12.34 -5.31 3.18
C ILE A 139 11.07 -6.11 3.46
N GLU A 140 10.39 -5.81 4.56
CA GLU A 140 9.06 -6.29 4.89
C GLU A 140 8.05 -5.13 4.88
N CYS A 141 7.03 -5.22 4.03
CA CYS A 141 5.90 -4.31 4.03
C CYS A 141 4.69 -4.97 4.70
N ARG A 142 4.04 -4.24 5.60
CA ARG A 142 2.88 -4.67 6.37
C ARG A 142 1.67 -3.79 6.06
N ALA A 143 0.52 -4.44 5.86
CA ALA A 143 -0.76 -3.78 5.69
C ALA A 143 -1.52 -3.72 7.02
N TYR A 144 -2.16 -2.59 7.28
CA TYR A 144 -2.84 -2.30 8.54
C TYR A 144 -4.28 -1.85 8.30
N ALA A 145 -5.19 -2.59 8.92
CA ALA A 145 -6.58 -2.24 9.16
C ALA A 145 -7.04 -3.12 10.34
N ARG A 146 -8.11 -2.73 11.04
CA ARG A 146 -8.56 -3.43 12.25
C ARG A 146 -8.78 -4.93 12.03
N ASN A 147 -9.24 -5.30 10.83
CA ASN A 147 -9.57 -6.67 10.44
C ASN A 147 -8.51 -7.31 9.52
N ILE A 148 -7.27 -6.78 9.50
CA ILE A 148 -6.11 -7.45 8.89
C ILE A 148 -5.24 -7.99 10.02
N ARG A 149 -5.09 -9.31 10.08
CA ARG A 149 -4.14 -9.98 10.97
C ARG A 149 -2.86 -10.26 10.18
N GLN A 150 -1.75 -9.72 10.67
CA GLN A 150 -0.44 -9.96 10.08
C GLN A 150 0.06 -11.33 10.52
N ASN A 151 0.40 -12.18 9.56
CA ASN A 151 1.00 -13.48 9.81
C ASN A 151 2.13 -13.68 8.81
N SER A 152 3.37 -13.63 9.30
CA SER A 152 4.58 -13.78 8.47
C SER A 152 4.71 -15.18 7.87
N VAL A 153 4.18 -16.22 8.53
CA VAL A 153 4.23 -17.62 8.05
C VAL A 153 3.29 -17.80 6.86
N GLU A 154 2.05 -17.32 6.98
CA GLU A 154 1.04 -17.39 5.92
C GLU A 154 1.18 -16.24 4.89
N ARG A 155 2.12 -15.30 5.13
CA ARG A 155 2.24 -14.03 4.41
C ARG A 155 0.91 -13.26 4.35
N ALA A 156 0.09 -13.42 5.37
CA ALA A 156 -1.18 -12.73 5.48
C ALA A 156 -0.92 -11.29 5.94
N GLY A 157 -1.40 -10.31 5.18
CA GLY A 157 -1.20 -8.89 5.51
C GLY A 157 0.24 -8.40 5.43
N THR A 158 1.18 -9.21 4.92
CA THR A 158 2.60 -8.84 4.80
C THR A 158 3.17 -9.30 3.45
N VAL A 159 4.23 -8.63 2.99
CA VAL A 159 5.04 -9.05 1.85
C VAL A 159 6.50 -8.75 2.14
N ARG A 160 7.39 -9.68 1.74
CA ARG A 160 8.83 -9.52 1.82
C ARG A 160 9.44 -9.55 0.43
N PHE A 161 10.44 -8.70 0.20
CA PHE A 161 11.22 -8.68 -1.03
C PHE A 161 12.62 -8.13 -0.75
N GLU A 162 13.51 -8.32 -1.70
CA GLU A 162 14.90 -7.89 -1.63
C GLU A 162 15.13 -6.81 -2.68
N LEU A 163 15.88 -5.76 -2.33
CA LEU A 163 16.31 -4.74 -3.26
C LEU A 163 17.83 -4.60 -3.22
N LEU A 164 18.42 -4.47 -4.41
CA LEU A 164 19.83 -4.14 -4.62
C LEU A 164 19.87 -3.00 -5.63
N VAL A 165 20.54 -1.91 -5.28
CA VAL A 165 20.84 -0.81 -6.21
C VAL A 165 22.32 -0.89 -6.57
N ASP A 166 22.62 -0.88 -7.86
CA ASP A 166 23.97 -0.98 -8.45
C ASP A 166 24.38 0.36 -9.09
#